data_AF-A0A3P8AX43-F1
#
_entry.id   AF-A0A3P8AX43-F1
#
_cell.length_a   1.000
_cell.length_b   1.000
_cell.length_c   1.000
_cell.angle_alpha   90.00
_cell.angle_beta   90.00
_cell.angle_gamma   90.00
#
_symmetry.space_group_name_H-M   'P 1'
#
loop_
_entity.id
_entity.type
_entity.pdbx_description
1 polymer ?
#
loop_
_entity_poly.entity_id
_entity_poly.type
_entity_poly.pdbx_seq_one_letter_code
_entity_poly.pdbx_strand_id
1 'polypeptide(L)'
;MKISIGNGQVTNEEVAERVKNENGINFVLPDGEAYRNLLMEARTDLQLAVDQAKNDLLNEEHMPEHAAGMLRTAIGKANLLLDKKMAKFEDLVKNHLDQNSDVQQVKLSDLSGYWALISIELKELEANFREITSLRENDWKLPESEFCPMSTVDENRSDVIKKVRPHSPVINNEKVAIEVQRRQIALAAAKRRQKELMKAEEEQHGERSDNGEARVII
;
A
#
# COMPACT_ATOMS: atom_id res chain seq x y z
N MET A 1 4.38 -25.73 -59.90
CA MET A 1 3.74 -25.94 -58.60
C MET A 1 4.72 -26.65 -57.68
N LYS A 2 5.27 -25.94 -56.69
CA LYS A 2 5.70 -26.47 -55.38
C LYS A 2 6.06 -25.26 -54.53
N ILE A 3 5.15 -24.94 -53.62
CA ILE A 3 5.28 -23.91 -52.60
C ILE A 3 6.02 -24.59 -51.45
N SER A 4 7.02 -23.94 -50.88
CA SER A 4 7.62 -24.34 -49.60
C SER A 4 7.67 -23.13 -48.69
N ILE A 5 6.78 -23.14 -47.71
CA ILE A 5 6.75 -22.28 -46.53
C ILE A 5 7.23 -23.14 -45.35
N GLY A 6 8.05 -22.56 -44.48
CA GLY A 6 8.45 -23.14 -43.18
C GLY A 6 9.75 -22.50 -42.72
N ASN A 7 9.68 -21.37 -42.01
CA ASN A 7 9.61 -21.27 -40.54
C ASN A 7 10.96 -21.53 -39.85
N GLY A 8 11.42 -20.56 -39.08
CA GLY A 8 12.31 -20.85 -37.96
C GLY A 8 13.23 -19.72 -37.52
N GLN A 9 12.87 -19.13 -36.38
CA GLN A 9 13.75 -18.42 -35.43
C GLN A 9 14.06 -16.95 -35.74
N VAL A 10 13.10 -16.09 -35.40
CA VAL A 10 13.42 -14.80 -34.79
C VAL A 10 13.52 -15.08 -33.30
N THR A 11 14.73 -15.06 -32.77
CA THR A 11 15.00 -15.17 -31.34
C THR A 11 14.42 -13.93 -30.66
N ASN A 12 13.38 -14.12 -29.85
CA ASN A 12 12.96 -13.15 -28.84
C ASN A 12 14.07 -13.05 -27.80
N GLU A 13 15.03 -12.19 -28.07
CA GLU A 13 15.92 -11.63 -27.05
C GLU A 13 15.15 -10.49 -26.40
N GLU A 14 14.23 -10.86 -25.49
CA GLU A 14 13.45 -9.91 -24.71
C GLU A 14 14.40 -9.08 -23.83
N VAL A 15 14.45 -7.80 -24.19
CA VAL A 15 15.28 -6.76 -23.60
C VAL A 15 14.80 -6.48 -22.19
N ALA A 16 15.37 -7.20 -21.20
CA ALA A 16 15.31 -6.77 -19.81
C ALA A 16 16.08 -5.44 -19.67
N GLU A 17 15.39 -4.36 -19.33
CA GLU A 17 15.98 -3.05 -19.11
C GLU A 17 16.87 -3.08 -17.86
N ARG A 18 18.18 -3.23 -18.04
CA ARG A 18 19.16 -3.22 -16.95
C ARG A 18 19.32 -1.79 -16.39
N VAL A 19 18.52 -1.46 -15.38
CA VAL A 19 18.70 -0.23 -14.61
C VAL A 19 19.77 -0.47 -13.52
N LYS A 20 20.93 0.17 -13.64
CA LYS A 20 21.99 0.14 -12.61
C LYS A 20 21.71 1.21 -11.56
N ASN A 21 21.63 0.83 -10.28
CA ASN A 21 21.65 1.78 -9.16
C ASN A 21 23.09 1.98 -8.61
N GLU A 22 23.28 3.06 -7.85
CA GLU A 22 24.55 3.50 -7.25
C GLU A 22 25.17 2.50 -6.24
N ASN A 23 24.44 1.42 -5.90
CA ASN A 23 24.86 0.41 -4.93
C ASN A 23 25.32 -0.91 -5.56
N GLY A 24 25.41 -1.00 -6.90
CA GLY A 24 25.91 -2.20 -7.58
C GLY A 24 24.99 -3.43 -7.49
N ILE A 25 23.74 -3.25 -7.03
CA ILE A 25 22.73 -4.31 -7.01
C ILE A 25 22.05 -4.30 -8.38
N ASN A 26 22.27 -5.35 -9.18
CA ASN A 26 21.50 -5.57 -10.41
C ASN A 26 20.06 -5.90 -10.01
N PHE A 27 19.19 -4.89 -9.99
CA PHE A 27 17.75 -5.12 -9.93
C PHE A 27 17.27 -5.32 -11.37
N VAL A 28 17.08 -6.57 -11.77
CA VAL A 28 16.42 -6.87 -13.04
C VAL A 28 14.94 -6.56 -12.83
N LEU A 29 14.46 -5.48 -13.43
CA LEU A 29 13.04 -5.20 -13.47
C LEU A 29 12.36 -6.31 -14.28
N PRO A 30 11.33 -6.97 -13.74
CA PRO A 30 10.53 -7.91 -14.50
C PRO A 30 10.02 -7.25 -15.78
N ASP A 31 9.99 -8.00 -16.88
CA ASP A 31 9.34 -7.55 -18.11
C ASP A 31 7.80 -7.57 -17.96
N GLY A 32 7.11 -7.06 -18.97
CA GLY A 32 5.65 -6.99 -18.96
C GLY A 32 4.98 -8.36 -18.78
N GLU A 33 5.53 -9.42 -19.38
CA GLU A 33 4.98 -10.78 -19.28
C GLU A 33 5.24 -11.38 -17.89
N ALA A 34 6.38 -11.10 -17.26
CA ALA A 34 6.65 -11.49 -15.89
C ALA A 34 5.65 -10.83 -14.92
N TYR A 35 5.31 -9.55 -15.09
CA TYR A 35 4.25 -8.91 -14.30
C TYR A 35 2.88 -9.52 -14.56
N ARG A 36 2.59 -9.94 -15.80
CA ARG A 36 1.34 -10.64 -16.14
C ARG A 36 1.23 -11.97 -15.39
N ASN A 37 2.29 -12.77 -15.40
CA ASN A 37 2.33 -14.05 -14.70
C ASN A 37 2.24 -13.87 -13.18
N LEU A 38 2.97 -12.90 -12.64
CA LEU A 38 2.96 -12.58 -11.22
C LEU A 38 1.58 -12.09 -10.74
N LEU A 39 0.91 -11.28 -11.56
CA LEU A 39 -0.47 -10.87 -11.30
C LEU A 39 -1.42 -12.08 -11.28
N MET A 40 -1.28 -12.99 -12.25
CA MET A 40 -2.13 -14.19 -12.35
C MET A 40 -1.96 -15.09 -11.12
N GLU A 41 -0.72 -15.37 -10.73
CA GLU A 41 -0.39 -16.14 -9.52
C GLU A 41 -1.00 -15.50 -8.27
N ALA A 42 -0.72 -14.21 -8.04
CA ALA A 42 -1.26 -13.49 -6.88
C ALA A 42 -2.80 -13.43 -6.86
N ARG A 43 -3.45 -13.34 -8.02
CA ARG A 43 -4.92 -13.42 -8.12
C ARG A 43 -5.43 -14.80 -7.74
N THR A 44 -4.81 -15.86 -8.25
CA THR A 44 -5.21 -17.23 -7.94
C THR A 44 -5.08 -17.51 -6.44
N ASP A 45 -3.95 -17.15 -5.83
CA ASP A 45 -3.71 -17.36 -4.41
C ASP A 45 -4.69 -16.57 -3.54
N LEU A 46 -4.91 -15.30 -3.88
CA LEU A 46 -5.83 -14.46 -3.13
C LEU A 46 -7.28 -14.92 -3.27
N GLN A 47 -7.68 -15.36 -4.48
CA GLN A 47 -9.02 -15.90 -4.72
C GLN A 47 -9.24 -17.18 -3.90
N LEU A 48 -8.26 -18.08 -3.87
CA LEU A 48 -8.32 -19.29 -3.06
C LEU A 48 -8.49 -18.97 -1.57
N ALA A 49 -7.71 -18.01 -1.05
CA ALA A 49 -7.81 -17.57 0.34
C ALA A 49 -9.18 -16.98 0.66
N VAL A 50 -9.74 -16.17 -0.26
CA VAL A 50 -11.09 -15.60 -0.13
C VAL A 50 -12.16 -16.68 -0.13
N ASP A 51 -12.07 -17.66 -1.02
CA ASP A 51 -13.07 -18.72 -1.12
C ASP A 51 -13.02 -19.66 0.09
N GLN A 52 -11.81 -19.94 0.61
CA GLN A 52 -11.65 -20.64 1.87
C GLN A 52 -12.26 -19.85 3.04
N ALA A 53 -11.97 -18.55 3.15
CA ALA A 53 -12.54 -17.69 4.18
C ALA A 53 -14.08 -17.60 4.08
N LYS A 54 -14.66 -17.58 2.87
CA LYS A 54 -16.12 -17.65 2.69
C LYS A 54 -16.66 -19.00 3.13
N ASN A 55 -15.94 -20.09 2.87
CA ASN A 55 -16.33 -21.43 3.27
C ASN A 55 -16.35 -21.56 4.80
N ASP A 56 -15.34 -21.02 5.47
CA ASP A 56 -15.26 -20.97 6.93
C ASP A 56 -16.44 -20.17 7.53
N LEU A 57 -16.83 -19.03 6.93
CA LEU A 57 -18.02 -18.27 7.37
C LEU A 57 -19.34 -19.04 7.23
N LEU A 58 -19.44 -19.96 6.28
CA LEU A 58 -20.68 -20.67 5.96
C LEU A 58 -20.82 -21.98 6.75
N ASN A 59 -19.70 -22.66 7.01
CA ASN A 59 -19.70 -24.00 7.60
C ASN A 59 -19.43 -23.99 9.10
N GLU A 60 -18.86 -22.91 9.64
CA GLU A 60 -18.49 -22.89 11.05
C GLU A 60 -19.61 -22.36 11.94
N GLU A 61 -20.39 -23.29 12.50
CA GLU A 61 -21.60 -23.00 13.28
C GLU A 61 -21.32 -22.24 14.59
N HIS A 62 -20.11 -22.38 15.15
CA HIS A 62 -19.72 -21.82 16.46
C HIS A 62 -18.64 -20.73 16.37
N MET A 63 -18.52 -20.04 15.22
CA MET A 63 -17.54 -18.96 15.08
C MET A 63 -17.96 -17.73 15.91
N PRO A 64 -17.08 -17.21 16.80
CA PRO A 64 -17.35 -15.98 17.52
C PRO A 64 -17.50 -14.78 16.58
N GLU A 65 -18.38 -13.84 16.92
CA GLU A 65 -18.68 -12.67 16.08
C GLU A 65 -17.43 -11.83 15.79
N HIS A 66 -16.46 -11.79 16.71
CA HIS A 66 -15.18 -11.13 16.47
C HIS A 66 -14.39 -11.78 15.32
N ALA A 67 -14.26 -13.12 15.32
CA ALA A 67 -13.59 -13.86 14.26
C ALA A 67 -14.35 -13.73 12.93
N ALA A 68 -15.69 -13.84 12.95
CA ALA A 68 -16.52 -13.64 11.77
C ALA A 68 -16.38 -12.21 11.20
N GLY A 69 -16.31 -11.20 12.07
CA GLY A 69 -16.08 -9.80 11.70
C GLY A 69 -14.72 -9.58 11.03
N MET A 70 -13.65 -10.18 11.56
CA MET A 70 -12.33 -10.16 10.93
C MET A 70 -12.34 -10.83 9.56
N LEU A 71 -12.99 -11.99 9.44
CA LEU A 71 -13.08 -12.76 8.21
C LEU A 71 -13.84 -11.98 7.12
N ARG A 72 -15.00 -11.41 7.47
CA ARG A 72 -15.77 -10.52 6.57
C ARG A 72 -14.95 -9.30 6.13
N THR A 73 -14.18 -8.71 7.04
CA THR A 73 -13.31 -7.56 6.74
C THR A 73 -12.17 -7.94 5.81
N ALA A 74 -11.51 -9.08 6.05
CA ALA A 74 -10.43 -9.59 5.21
C ALA A 74 -10.95 -9.94 3.80
N ILE A 75 -12.08 -10.64 3.69
CA ILE A 75 -12.76 -10.94 2.42
C ILE A 75 -13.10 -9.65 1.67
N GLY A 76 -13.67 -8.66 2.36
CA GLY A 76 -14.03 -7.38 1.75
C GLY A 76 -12.82 -6.63 1.18
N LYS A 77 -11.72 -6.57 1.95
CA LYS A 77 -10.45 -5.99 1.50
C LYS A 77 -9.84 -6.76 0.33
N ALA A 78 -9.85 -8.08 0.37
CA ALA A 78 -9.32 -8.93 -0.70
C ALA A 78 -10.11 -8.77 -2.00
N ASN A 79 -11.45 -8.79 -1.94
CA ASN A 79 -12.29 -8.54 -3.11
C ASN A 79 -12.03 -7.14 -3.69
N LEU A 80 -11.86 -6.13 -2.83
CA LEU A 80 -11.52 -4.78 -3.29
C LEU A 80 -10.17 -4.75 -4.03
N LEU A 81 -9.18 -5.47 -3.52
CA LEU A 81 -7.87 -5.58 -4.15
C LEU A 81 -7.97 -6.30 -5.51
N LEU A 82 -8.71 -7.41 -5.59
CA LEU A 82 -8.98 -8.19 -6.80
C LEU A 82 -9.71 -7.36 -7.87
N ASP A 83 -10.87 -6.81 -7.50
CA ASP A 83 -11.80 -6.18 -8.46
C ASP A 83 -11.36 -4.77 -8.88
N LYS A 84 -10.56 -4.08 -8.05
CA LYS A 84 -10.12 -2.72 -8.36
C LYS A 84 -8.64 -2.65 -8.71
N LYS A 85 -7.76 -3.00 -7.80
CA LYS A 85 -6.33 -2.73 -8.00
C LYS A 85 -5.71 -3.70 -8.98
N MET A 86 -5.98 -4.99 -8.82
CA MET A 86 -5.47 -6.04 -9.71
C MET A 86 -6.09 -5.93 -11.10
N ALA A 87 -7.40 -5.66 -11.21
CA ALA A 87 -8.04 -5.34 -12.50
C ALA A 87 -7.39 -4.12 -13.18
N LYS A 88 -7.12 -3.05 -12.43
CA LYS A 88 -6.43 -1.87 -12.99
C LYS A 88 -5.00 -2.18 -13.41
N PHE A 89 -4.28 -3.04 -12.69
CA PHE A 89 -2.94 -3.46 -13.07
C PHE A 89 -2.94 -4.32 -14.33
N GLU A 90 -3.94 -5.19 -14.48
CA GLU A 90 -4.15 -5.97 -15.71
C GLU A 90 -4.26 -5.07 -16.94
N ASP A 91 -5.06 -4.00 -16.85
CA ASP A 91 -5.16 -3.00 -17.93
C ASP A 91 -3.82 -2.31 -18.22
N LEU A 92 -3.04 -1.99 -17.17
CA LEU A 92 -1.73 -1.35 -17.33
C LEU A 92 -0.73 -2.29 -18.01
N VAL A 93 -0.70 -3.56 -17.61
CA VAL A 93 0.16 -4.59 -18.21
C VAL A 93 -0.24 -4.82 -19.67
N LYS A 94 -1.55 -4.91 -19.95
CA LYS A 94 -2.05 -5.03 -21.32
C LYS A 94 -1.63 -3.85 -22.20
N ASN A 95 -1.82 -2.62 -21.71
CA ASN A 95 -1.42 -1.41 -22.43
C ASN A 95 0.10 -1.32 -22.64
N HIS A 96 0.91 -1.90 -21.74
CA HIS A 96 2.35 -1.99 -21.91
C HIS A 96 2.76 -2.99 -23.00
N LEU A 97 2.07 -4.14 -23.09
CA LEU A 97 2.34 -5.19 -24.08
C LEU A 97 1.78 -4.86 -25.47
N ASP A 98 0.69 -4.09 -25.55
CA ASP A 98 0.06 -3.68 -26.80
C ASP A 98 0.83 -2.55 -27.49
N GLN A 99 1.87 -2.92 -28.27
CA GLN A 99 2.74 -2.00 -29.04
C GLN A 99 2.03 -1.18 -30.14
N ASN A 100 0.74 -1.45 -30.42
CA ASN A 100 -0.05 -0.80 -31.47
C ASN A 100 -0.95 0.34 -30.96
N SER A 101 -0.82 0.75 -29.70
CA SER A 101 -1.65 1.79 -29.12
C SER A 101 -1.09 3.18 -29.42
N ASP A 102 -1.88 4.02 -30.09
CA ASP A 102 -1.62 5.47 -30.34
C ASP A 102 -1.71 6.32 -29.04
N VAL A 103 -1.60 5.65 -27.89
CA VAL A 103 -1.76 6.17 -26.53
C VAL A 103 -0.42 6.04 -25.82
N GLN A 104 -0.12 7.00 -24.94
CA GLN A 104 1.12 7.04 -24.17
C GLN A 104 1.45 5.68 -23.52
N GLN A 105 2.51 5.03 -23.99
CA GLN A 105 2.93 3.71 -23.54
C GLN A 105 3.23 3.73 -22.04
N VAL A 106 2.64 2.78 -21.30
CA VAL A 106 2.94 2.54 -19.88
C VAL A 106 4.39 2.06 -19.77
N LYS A 107 5.21 2.68 -18.92
CA LYS A 107 6.61 2.27 -18.75
C LYS A 107 6.74 1.10 -17.78
N LEU A 108 7.82 0.33 -17.91
CA LEU A 108 8.16 -0.73 -16.94
C LEU A 108 8.28 -0.18 -15.50
N SER A 109 8.74 1.06 -15.35
CA SER A 109 8.80 1.73 -14.04
C SER A 109 7.41 2.04 -13.47
N ASP A 110 6.42 2.35 -14.31
CA ASP A 110 5.03 2.55 -13.89
C ASP A 110 4.43 1.22 -13.40
N LEU A 111 4.68 0.12 -14.13
CA LEU A 111 4.28 -1.22 -13.71
C LEU A 111 4.92 -1.61 -12.38
N SER A 112 6.22 -1.40 -12.25
CA SER A 112 6.96 -1.70 -11.02
C SER A 112 6.41 -0.93 -9.82
N GLY A 113 6.17 0.37 -9.99
CA GLY A 113 5.62 1.23 -8.94
C GLY A 113 4.22 0.80 -8.52
N TYR A 114 3.35 0.48 -9.49
CA TYR A 114 1.99 0.04 -9.20
C TYR A 114 1.96 -1.35 -8.54
N TRP A 115 2.81 -2.28 -9.01
CA TRP A 115 2.96 -3.59 -8.41
C TRP A 115 3.44 -3.52 -6.96
N ALA A 116 4.33 -2.58 -6.63
CA ALA A 116 4.75 -2.35 -5.24
C ALA A 116 3.56 -2.00 -4.33
N LEU A 117 2.59 -1.20 -4.82
CA LEU A 117 1.37 -0.88 -4.08
C LEU A 117 0.48 -2.11 -3.85
N ILE A 118 0.29 -2.94 -4.88
CA ILE A 118 -0.45 -4.22 -4.75
C ILE A 118 0.26 -5.12 -3.75
N SER A 119 1.59 -5.24 -3.86
CA SER A 119 2.40 -6.10 -3.00
C SER A 119 2.32 -5.71 -1.52
N ILE A 120 2.23 -4.40 -1.21
CA ILE A 120 2.03 -3.93 0.17
C ILE A 120 0.69 -4.43 0.70
N GLU A 121 -0.39 -4.25 -0.07
CA GLU A 121 -1.73 -4.69 0.35
C GLU A 121 -1.86 -6.21 0.42
N LEU A 122 -1.18 -6.95 -0.47
CA LEU A 122 -1.10 -8.42 -0.41
C LEU A 122 -0.44 -8.88 0.89
N LYS A 123 0.67 -8.25 1.31
CA LYS A 123 1.34 -8.58 2.58
C LYS A 123 0.46 -8.30 3.78
N GLU A 124 -0.28 -7.20 3.76
CA GLU A 124 -1.27 -6.90 4.81
C GLU A 124 -2.38 -7.96 4.85
N LEU A 125 -2.93 -8.36 3.70
CA LEU A 125 -3.94 -9.41 3.61
C LEU A 125 -3.41 -10.77 4.07
N GLU A 126 -2.20 -11.14 3.66
CA GLU A 126 -1.54 -12.38 4.08
C GLU A 126 -1.35 -12.41 5.61
N ALA A 127 -1.01 -11.28 6.24
CA ALA A 127 -0.96 -11.18 7.70
C ALA A 127 -2.35 -11.42 8.33
N ASN A 128 -3.40 -10.81 7.79
CA ASN A 128 -4.77 -11.04 8.27
C ASN A 128 -5.20 -12.51 8.10
N PHE A 129 -4.89 -13.14 6.96
CA PHE A 129 -5.23 -14.54 6.73
C PHE A 129 -4.43 -15.50 7.60
N ARG A 130 -3.18 -15.17 7.94
CA ARG A 130 -2.41 -15.91 8.95
C ARG A 130 -3.04 -15.86 10.34
N GLU A 131 -3.51 -14.68 10.74
CA GLU A 131 -4.24 -14.51 12.00
C GLU A 131 -5.53 -15.34 12.03
N ILE A 132 -6.30 -15.30 10.94
CA ILE A 132 -7.49 -16.14 10.77
C ILE A 132 -7.13 -17.64 10.86
N THR A 133 -6.05 -18.05 10.22
CA THR A 133 -5.57 -19.45 10.26
C THR A 133 -5.20 -19.85 11.69
N SER A 134 -4.51 -18.98 12.43
CA SER A 134 -4.18 -19.23 13.83
C SER A 134 -5.43 -19.34 14.72
N LEU A 135 -6.46 -18.54 14.45
CA LEU A 135 -7.75 -18.67 15.14
C LEU A 135 -8.42 -20.00 14.84
N ARG A 136 -8.38 -20.45 13.58
CA ARG A 136 -8.90 -21.76 13.17
C ARG A 136 -8.21 -22.90 13.93
N GLU A 137 -6.89 -22.83 14.08
CA GLU A 137 -6.11 -23.82 14.85
C GLU A 137 -6.46 -23.81 16.35
N ASN A 138 -7.03 -22.72 16.87
CA ASN A 138 -7.43 -22.56 18.27
C ASN A 138 -8.95 -22.69 18.47
N ASP A 139 -9.66 -23.45 17.62
CA ASP A 139 -11.13 -23.57 17.65
C ASP A 139 -11.86 -22.21 17.64
N TRP A 140 -11.30 -21.21 16.97
CA TRP A 140 -11.80 -19.84 16.93
C TRP A 140 -11.83 -19.13 18.30
N LYS A 141 -11.18 -19.70 19.32
CA LYS A 141 -11.09 -19.09 20.65
C LYS A 141 -10.08 -17.95 20.59
N LEU A 142 -10.48 -16.80 21.12
CA LEU A 142 -9.55 -15.69 21.33
C LEU A 142 -8.49 -16.12 22.35
N PRO A 143 -7.20 -15.76 22.17
CA PRO A 143 -6.20 -15.92 23.22
C PRO A 143 -6.72 -15.30 24.51
N GLU A 144 -6.65 -16.03 25.61
CA GLU A 144 -7.27 -15.69 26.91
C GLU A 144 -6.77 -14.35 27.51
N SER A 145 -5.80 -13.69 26.87
CA SER A 145 -5.23 -12.40 27.28
C SER A 145 -6.16 -11.19 27.09
N GLU A 146 -7.35 -11.32 26.48
CA GLU A 146 -8.31 -10.21 26.37
C GLU A 146 -9.52 -10.30 27.33
N PHE A 147 -9.64 -11.36 28.14
CA PHE A 147 -10.70 -11.45 29.14
C PHE A 147 -10.30 -10.74 30.43
N CYS A 148 -10.54 -9.43 30.52
CA CYS A 148 -10.75 -8.80 31.82
C CYS A 148 -12.17 -9.14 32.30
N PRO A 149 -12.36 -9.84 33.43
CA PRO A 149 -13.71 -10.14 33.93
C PRO A 149 -14.32 -8.87 34.50
N MET A 150 -15.23 -8.22 33.77
CA MET A 150 -16.05 -7.17 34.38
C MET A 150 -17.13 -7.83 35.25
N SER A 151 -16.91 -7.73 36.56
CA SER A 151 -17.81 -8.11 37.63
C SER A 151 -19.19 -7.47 37.48
N THR A 152 -20.21 -8.25 37.83
CA THR A 152 -21.60 -7.87 38.11
C THR A 152 -21.72 -6.65 39.01
N VAL A 153 -22.64 -5.70 38.74
CA VAL A 153 -23.69 -5.19 39.67
C VAL A 153 -24.63 -4.15 39.01
N ASP A 154 -25.80 -4.07 39.64
CA ASP A 154 -27.11 -3.48 39.39
C ASP A 154 -27.23 -1.93 39.51
N GLU A 155 -28.24 -1.38 38.82
CA GLU A 155 -29.10 -0.19 39.04
C GLU A 155 -28.63 1.23 39.50
N ASN A 156 -29.15 2.23 38.76
CA ASN A 156 -29.68 3.56 39.15
C ASN A 156 -28.79 4.79 39.50
N ARG A 157 -28.94 5.83 38.63
CA ARG A 157 -28.99 7.31 38.82
C ARG A 157 -28.05 8.02 39.82
N SER A 158 -27.24 8.95 39.28
CA SER A 158 -27.27 10.44 39.49
C SER A 158 -25.86 11.08 39.46
N ASP A 159 -25.80 12.31 38.94
CA ASP A 159 -24.65 13.21 38.79
C ASP A 159 -23.55 13.18 39.87
N VAL A 160 -22.28 13.28 39.43
CA VAL A 160 -21.33 14.39 39.71
C VAL A 160 -19.92 14.02 39.23
N ILE A 161 -19.34 14.92 38.44
CA ILE A 161 -17.96 14.95 37.92
C ILE A 161 -16.90 14.56 38.96
N LYS A 162 -16.08 13.55 38.65
CA LYS A 162 -14.65 13.43 39.05
C LYS A 162 -13.93 12.36 38.22
N LYS A 163 -13.11 12.85 37.29
CA LYS A 163 -11.79 12.36 36.86
C LYS A 163 -11.39 10.94 37.33
N VAL A 164 -11.24 10.02 36.38
CA VAL A 164 -10.10 9.10 36.11
C VAL A 164 -10.56 8.11 35.03
N ARG A 165 -9.86 8.07 33.89
CA ARG A 165 -10.08 7.09 32.81
C ARG A 165 -9.23 5.85 33.07
N PRO A 166 -9.78 4.62 33.05
CA PRO A 166 -8.99 3.42 32.84
C PRO A 166 -9.32 2.76 31.49
N HIS A 167 -8.30 2.74 30.64
CA HIS A 167 -7.87 1.68 29.71
C HIS A 167 -8.87 0.59 29.25
N SER A 168 -9.16 0.62 27.95
CA SER A 168 -9.36 -0.56 27.10
C SER A 168 -8.43 -0.41 25.89
N PRO A 169 -7.82 -1.48 25.33
CA PRO A 169 -6.95 -1.36 24.18
C PRO A 169 -7.82 -1.26 22.92
N VAL A 170 -8.41 -0.08 22.73
CA VAL A 170 -8.94 0.29 21.42
C VAL A 170 -7.72 0.53 20.54
N ILE A 171 -7.55 -0.27 19.49
CA ILE A 171 -6.65 0.06 18.37
C ILE A 171 -7.24 1.32 17.72
N ASN A 172 -6.86 2.46 18.31
CA ASN A 172 -7.43 3.77 18.07
C ASN A 172 -6.89 4.28 16.73
N ASN A 173 -7.72 4.20 15.68
CA ASN A 173 -7.53 4.92 14.42
C ASN A 173 -7.21 6.42 14.65
N GLU A 174 -7.63 6.96 15.79
CA GLU A 174 -7.34 8.31 16.26
C GLU A 174 -5.86 8.56 16.59
N LYS A 175 -5.10 7.56 17.06
CA LYS A 175 -3.65 7.74 17.31
C LYS A 175 -2.84 7.83 16.03
N VAL A 176 -3.25 7.07 15.00
CA VAL A 176 -2.66 7.17 13.66
C VAL A 176 -3.01 8.53 13.04
N ALA A 177 -4.26 8.98 13.18
CA ALA A 177 -4.67 10.30 12.69
C ALA A 177 -3.91 11.46 13.38
N ILE A 178 -3.70 11.39 14.70
CA ILE A 178 -2.93 12.41 15.45
C ILE A 178 -1.46 12.42 15.01
N GLU A 179 -0.84 11.27 14.80
CA GLU A 179 0.56 11.21 14.38
C GLU A 179 0.76 11.69 12.94
N VAL A 180 -0.17 11.34 12.04
CA VAL A 180 -0.20 11.88 10.67
C VAL A 180 -0.38 13.40 10.69
N GLN A 181 -1.27 13.92 11.53
CA GLN A 181 -1.49 15.37 11.67
C GLN A 181 -0.26 16.09 12.25
N ARG A 182 0.41 15.51 13.24
CA ARG A 182 1.67 16.05 13.80
C ARG A 182 2.79 16.07 12.76
N ARG A 183 2.92 15.00 11.97
CA ARG A 183 3.91 14.91 10.89
C ARG A 183 3.63 15.94 9.78
N GLN A 184 2.37 16.16 9.43
CA GLN A 184 1.98 17.19 8.46
C GLN A 184 2.26 18.62 8.96
N ILE A 185 1.97 18.92 10.23
CA ILE A 185 2.28 20.23 10.84
C ILE A 185 3.80 20.48 10.86
N ALA A 186 4.59 19.47 11.21
CA ALA A 186 6.06 19.56 11.21
C ALA A 186 6.62 19.81 9.81
N LEU A 187 6.11 19.11 8.78
CA LEU A 187 6.52 19.32 7.38
C LEU A 187 6.16 20.71 6.87
N ALA A 188 4.97 21.22 7.22
CA ALA A 188 4.55 22.58 6.84
C ALA A 188 5.44 23.65 7.50
N ALA A 189 5.85 23.46 8.76
CA ALA A 189 6.75 24.36 9.46
C ALA A 189 8.17 24.34 8.88
N ALA A 190 8.70 23.17 8.53
CA ALA A 190 10.00 23.04 7.87
C ALA A 190 10.02 23.73 6.50
N LYS A 191 8.94 23.58 5.72
CA LYS A 191 8.81 24.20 4.40
C LYS A 191 8.70 25.72 4.47
N ARG A 192 8.05 26.28 5.51
CA ARG A 192 8.03 27.74 5.75
C ARG A 192 9.42 28.27 6.08
N ARG A 193 10.17 27.59 6.96
CA ARG A 193 11.55 27.97 7.32
C ARG A 193 12.49 27.95 6.12
N GLN A 194 12.38 26.95 5.23
CA GLN A 194 13.19 26.92 4.00
C GLN A 194 12.87 28.10 3.07
N LYS A 195 11.60 28.48 2.96
CA LYS A 195 11.19 29.62 2.13
C LYS A 195 11.67 30.96 2.68
N GLU A 196 11.67 31.13 4.01
CA GLU A 196 12.20 32.34 4.67
C GLU A 196 13.72 32.45 4.52
N LEU A 197 14.46 31.32 4.60
CA LEU A 197 15.90 31.30 4.35
C LEU A 197 16.23 31.65 2.90
N MET A 198 15.52 31.06 1.93
CA MET A 198 15.72 31.38 0.51
C MET A 198 15.40 32.86 0.20
N LYS A 199 14.36 33.41 0.83
CA LYS A 199 14.01 34.83 0.66
C LYS A 199 15.04 35.77 1.29
N ALA A 200 15.59 35.42 2.46
CA ALA A 200 16.65 36.19 3.11
C ALA A 200 18.00 36.09 2.37
N GLU A 201 18.23 35.00 1.63
CA GLU A 201 19.40 34.84 0.75
C GLU A 201 19.24 35.65 -0.54
N GLU A 202 18.03 35.72 -1.09
CA GLU A 202 17.68 36.55 -2.26
C GLU A 202 17.75 38.05 -1.94
N GLU A 203 17.31 38.48 -0.75
CA GLU A 203 17.41 39.88 -0.30
C GLU A 203 18.88 40.31 -0.08
N GLN A 204 19.77 39.41 0.38
CA GLN A 204 21.21 39.70 0.49
C GLN A 204 21.95 39.74 -0.86
N HIS A 205 21.41 39.10 -1.91
CA HIS A 205 22.01 39.16 -3.25
C HIS A 205 21.58 40.43 -4.02
N GLY A 206 20.45 41.04 -3.65
CA GLY A 206 19.98 42.32 -4.20
C GLY A 206 20.79 43.53 -3.73
N GLU A 207 21.22 43.59 -2.47
CA GLU A 207 21.96 44.75 -1.93
C GLU A 207 23.43 44.80 -2.36
N ARG A 208 24.02 43.71 -2.85
CA ARG A 208 25.41 43.71 -3.34
C ARG A 208 25.57 44.26 -4.76
N SER A 209 24.48 44.47 -5.49
CA SER A 209 24.53 45.02 -6.85
C SER A 209 24.36 46.54 -6.92
N ASP A 210 24.03 47.24 -5.83
CA ASP A 210 23.76 48.69 -5.83
C ASP A 210 24.92 49.55 -5.26
N ASN A 211 25.95 48.95 -4.65
CA ASN A 211 27.11 49.71 -4.14
C ASN A 211 28.24 49.93 -5.18
N GLY A 212 27.92 49.86 -6.47
CA GLY A 212 28.90 49.98 -7.56
C GLY A 212 29.02 51.36 -8.21
N GLU A 213 28.13 52.31 -7.93
CA GLU A 213 28.11 53.61 -8.62
C GLU A 213 28.14 54.79 -7.66
N ALA A 214 29.28 55.00 -7.01
CA ALA A 214 29.59 56.31 -6.46
C ALA A 214 31.09 56.62 -6.54
N ARG A 215 31.37 57.68 -7.31
CA ARG A 215 32.58 58.54 -7.31
C ARG A 215 33.68 58.20 -8.32
N VAL A 216 33.52 58.76 -9.52
CA VAL A 216 34.58 59.56 -10.14
C VAL A 216 33.97 60.92 -10.51
N ILE A 217 34.18 61.91 -9.65
CA ILE A 217 33.97 63.32 -9.99
C ILE A 217 35.24 64.08 -9.57
N ILE A 218 35.92 64.57 -10.62
CA ILE A 218 36.99 65.59 -10.72
C ILE A 218 38.35 65.20 -10.16
#